data_AF-A0AAX4IR77-F1
#
_entry.id   AF-A0AAX4IR77-F1
#
_cell.length_a   1.000
_cell.length_b   1.000
_cell.length_c   1.000
_cell.angle_alpha   90.00
_cell.angle_beta   90.00
_cell.angle_gamma   90.00
#
_symmetry.space_group_name_H-M   'P 1'
#
loop_
_entity.id
_entity.type
_entity.pdbx_description
1 polymer ?
#
loop_
_entity_poly.entity_id
_entity_poly.type
_entity_poly.pdbx_seq_one_letter_code
_entity_poly.pdbx_strand_id
1 'polypeptide(L)'
;MKFQTPTVLAALVALAAAEVPQEHSHEKYLRAVNALLKQDNPNNIVDAVFGLLGNAAAADGAGDVTNLDCLHQVTADSAFSAAKAAGDVDGMASALVFRAVERNTGSVGLKSVLYDETAVNPEIAALSQHQDPASENAAEENKAITLELARQLAAVGADPQLALDSGTFAPGDVNDATGAGNTCDDADDAEGCIFTQGLLVQDATPEEIDAAVAEGAGGAGGNAGNAGGDAAADDGAAACPAGNATESAANSTSAATRLRTRVRRNTPVPRSPLSKAVLSQRGAAATVRRQNNNGTADAGDDADNADNNAGNDAATGTTNNVQTFTGDLGGPAPPVSSSASSDKPFEVNGATFLNAGAALQRSCAVQHNACADAANSGAEDVSVADCDAQEDSCLAAASLKKLRRASGLNAGGRRMRIAASGLVRGRQAFDFGECADPSIQFAEGLDGRAEASFGPAGDFDHGSAQNINIISSFICGQLGSRCQADEAAVAACEQGQADAQGLKGQEAADAFNSALGL
;
A
#
# COMPACT_ATOMS: atom_id res chain seq x y z
N MET A 1 0.80 52.39 -57.27
CA MET A 1 0.63 50.93 -57.48
C MET A 1 1.38 50.22 -56.37
N LYS A 2 0.80 49.15 -55.79
CA LYS A 2 1.40 48.24 -54.78
C LYS A 2 1.65 48.95 -53.42
N PHE A 3 1.15 48.48 -52.26
CA PHE A 3 1.31 47.17 -51.59
C PHE A 3 2.80 46.87 -51.30
N GLN A 4 3.25 46.51 -50.09
CA GLN A 4 2.57 45.86 -48.95
C GLN A 4 2.98 46.43 -47.55
N THR A 5 2.29 45.97 -46.50
CA THR A 5 2.58 46.18 -45.08
C THR A 5 3.80 45.38 -44.58
N PRO A 6 4.43 45.77 -43.45
CA PRO A 6 5.34 44.88 -42.72
C PRO A 6 4.55 43.77 -42.04
N THR A 7 4.94 42.51 -42.24
CA THR A 7 4.36 41.36 -41.53
C THR A 7 4.76 41.44 -40.05
N VAL A 8 3.78 41.35 -39.15
CA VAL A 8 4.01 41.40 -37.69
C VAL A 8 4.70 40.11 -37.22
N LEU A 9 5.57 40.27 -36.22
CA LEU A 9 6.24 39.20 -35.50
C LEU A 9 5.22 38.34 -34.73
N ALA A 10 4.66 37.32 -35.38
CA ALA A 10 3.59 36.47 -34.85
C ALA A 10 3.81 34.99 -35.19
N ALA A 11 4.91 34.43 -34.68
CA ALA A 11 5.28 33.01 -34.82
C ALA A 11 6.03 32.54 -33.56
N LEU A 12 5.48 32.86 -32.38
CA LEU A 12 6.02 32.49 -31.07
C LEU A 12 4.90 32.25 -30.03
N VAL A 13 3.75 31.78 -30.51
CA VAL A 13 2.85 30.96 -29.71
C VAL A 13 3.29 29.53 -30.02
N ALA A 14 3.91 28.85 -29.06
CA ALA A 14 3.98 27.40 -29.11
C ALA A 14 2.53 26.90 -29.13
N LEU A 15 2.21 25.98 -30.04
CA LEU A 15 0.96 25.25 -29.93
C LEU A 15 1.09 24.43 -28.64
N ALA A 16 0.33 24.77 -27.61
CA ALA A 16 0.17 23.85 -26.49
C ALA A 16 -0.36 22.54 -27.06
N ALA A 17 0.19 21.40 -26.60
CA ALA A 17 -0.44 20.13 -26.89
C ALA A 17 -1.91 20.22 -26.43
N ALA A 18 -2.82 19.60 -27.18
CA ALA A 18 -4.23 19.63 -26.82
C ALA A 18 -4.46 18.69 -25.63
N GLU A 19 -4.13 19.17 -24.43
CA GLU A 19 -4.60 18.66 -23.16
C GLU A 19 -6.13 18.51 -23.24
N VAL A 20 -6.62 17.31 -22.92
CA VAL A 20 -8.04 16.94 -22.96
C VAL A 20 -8.48 16.72 -21.51
N PRO A 21 -9.69 17.12 -21.09
CA PRO A 21 -10.06 17.05 -19.68
C PRO A 21 -10.05 15.61 -19.14
N GLN A 22 -8.97 15.23 -18.45
CA GLN A 22 -8.78 14.08 -17.56
C GLN A 22 -7.32 13.96 -17.11
N GLU A 23 -6.35 14.47 -17.88
CA GLU A 23 -4.93 14.12 -17.73
C GLU A 23 -4.41 14.29 -16.29
N HIS A 24 -4.58 15.47 -15.68
CA HIS A 24 -4.15 15.77 -14.32
C HIS A 24 -5.18 15.36 -13.23
N SER A 25 -6.13 14.48 -13.56
CA SER A 25 -7.08 13.93 -12.57
C SER A 25 -6.38 13.18 -11.43
N HIS A 26 -5.36 12.39 -11.78
CA HIS A 26 -4.62 11.49 -10.88
C HIS A 26 -3.21 12.02 -10.53
N GLU A 27 -3.10 13.35 -10.38
CA GLU A 27 -1.82 14.08 -10.36
C GLU A 27 -0.78 13.57 -9.36
N LYS A 28 -1.17 13.04 -8.18
CA LYS A 28 -0.23 12.42 -7.23
C LYS A 28 0.58 11.27 -7.84
N TYR A 29 -0.05 10.46 -8.71
CA TYR A 29 0.61 9.34 -9.40
C TYR A 29 1.42 9.81 -10.60
N LEU A 30 0.94 10.81 -11.36
CA LEU A 30 1.74 11.46 -12.41
C LEU A 30 3.04 12.02 -11.84
N ARG A 31 3.00 12.68 -10.68
CA ARG A 31 4.19 13.22 -10.00
C ARG A 31 5.16 12.13 -9.56
N ALA A 32 4.65 11.01 -9.05
CA ALA A 32 5.48 9.86 -8.67
C ALA A 32 6.14 9.21 -9.89
N VAL A 33 5.39 8.92 -10.96
CA VAL A 33 5.93 8.36 -12.22
C VAL A 33 6.93 9.32 -12.85
N ASN A 34 6.66 10.62 -12.85
CA ASN A 34 7.61 11.65 -13.29
C ASN A 34 8.84 11.80 -12.40
N ALA A 35 8.82 11.34 -11.15
CA ALA A 35 10.02 11.27 -10.30
C ALA A 35 10.85 10.03 -10.63
N LEU A 36 10.21 8.91 -10.97
CA LEU A 36 10.85 7.65 -11.38
C LEU A 36 11.52 7.77 -12.76
N LEU A 37 10.86 8.40 -13.74
CA LEU A 37 11.44 8.72 -15.06
C LEU A 37 12.67 9.65 -14.99
N LYS A 38 12.89 10.34 -13.86
CA LYS A 38 14.09 11.15 -13.62
C LYS A 38 15.25 10.33 -13.03
N GLN A 39 15.00 9.08 -12.63
CA GLN A 39 16.00 8.12 -12.17
C GLN A 39 16.47 7.22 -13.32
N ASP A 40 15.53 6.62 -14.06
CA ASP A 40 15.79 5.93 -15.32
C ASP A 40 14.62 6.10 -16.31
N ASN A 41 14.95 6.36 -17.57
CA ASN A 41 14.01 6.61 -18.66
C ASN A 41 14.68 6.25 -19.99
N PRO A 42 14.78 4.94 -20.30
CA PRO A 42 15.50 4.45 -21.48
C PRO A 42 14.83 4.82 -22.81
N ASN A 43 13.62 5.37 -22.77
CA ASN A 43 12.80 5.73 -23.92
C ASN A 43 12.72 7.26 -24.17
N ASN A 44 13.45 8.08 -23.38
CA ASN A 44 13.46 9.55 -23.47
C ASN A 44 12.06 10.21 -23.44
N ILE A 45 11.11 9.60 -22.73
CA ILE A 45 9.73 10.10 -22.56
C ILE A 45 9.79 11.47 -21.85
N VAL A 46 9.09 12.48 -22.37
CA VAL A 46 9.25 13.87 -21.92
C VAL A 46 8.60 14.12 -20.56
N ASP A 47 7.38 13.60 -20.36
CA ASP A 47 6.63 13.64 -19.12
C ASP A 47 5.61 12.49 -19.10
N ALA A 48 5.28 11.96 -17.92
CA ALA A 48 4.32 10.87 -17.74
C ALA A 48 2.91 11.20 -18.25
N VAL A 49 2.52 12.48 -18.27
CA VAL A 49 1.19 12.92 -18.73
C VAL A 49 0.90 12.53 -20.18
N PHE A 50 1.93 12.48 -21.04
CA PHE A 50 1.79 12.05 -22.43
C PHE A 50 1.38 10.57 -22.57
N GLY A 51 1.55 9.76 -21.52
CA GLY A 51 1.04 8.39 -21.48
C GLY A 51 -0.47 8.30 -21.31
N LEU A 52 -1.12 9.28 -20.69
CA LEU A 52 -2.58 9.33 -20.52
C LEU A 52 -3.29 9.98 -21.71
N LEU A 53 -2.60 10.90 -22.42
CA LEU A 53 -3.11 11.57 -23.61
C LEU A 53 -3.44 10.60 -24.76
N GLY A 54 -4.50 10.92 -25.50
CA GLY A 54 -4.80 10.30 -26.79
C GLY A 54 -3.70 10.54 -27.85
N ASN A 55 -3.55 9.59 -28.78
CA ASN A 55 -2.40 9.49 -29.72
C ASN A 55 -1.99 10.80 -30.43
N ALA A 56 -2.94 11.70 -30.74
CA ALA A 56 -2.65 12.94 -31.46
C ALA A 56 -1.85 13.96 -30.61
N ALA A 57 -2.03 13.97 -29.28
CA ALA A 57 -1.34 14.87 -28.36
C ALA A 57 -0.15 14.18 -27.67
N ALA A 58 -0.27 12.87 -27.41
CA ALA A 58 0.81 12.01 -26.91
C ALA A 58 2.11 12.09 -27.73
N ALA A 59 1.99 12.33 -29.04
CA ALA A 59 3.10 12.36 -30.00
C ALA A 59 4.22 13.36 -29.65
N ASP A 60 3.90 14.51 -29.05
CA ASP A 60 4.89 15.56 -28.77
C ASP A 60 5.80 15.23 -27.57
N GLY A 61 5.40 14.27 -26.71
CA GLY A 61 6.14 13.85 -25.52
C GLY A 61 6.59 12.38 -25.50
N ALA A 62 6.30 11.62 -26.55
CA ALA A 62 6.54 10.17 -26.63
C ALA A 62 8.02 9.73 -26.59
N GLY A 63 8.97 10.65 -26.79
CA GLY A 63 10.40 10.33 -26.85
C GLY A 63 10.73 9.40 -28.03
N ASP A 64 11.37 8.27 -27.74
CA ASP A 64 11.70 7.21 -28.70
C ASP A 64 10.53 6.21 -28.93
N VAL A 65 9.40 6.34 -28.23
CA VAL A 65 8.26 5.42 -28.34
C VAL A 65 7.47 5.68 -29.64
N THR A 66 7.81 4.95 -30.71
CA THR A 66 7.23 5.19 -32.05
C THR A 66 5.80 4.70 -32.25
N ASN A 67 5.27 3.86 -31.37
CA ASN A 67 3.88 3.41 -31.40
C ASN A 67 3.14 3.96 -30.17
N LEU A 68 2.20 4.87 -30.39
CA LEU A 68 1.63 5.72 -29.34
C LEU A 68 0.54 5.00 -28.52
N ASP A 69 -0.02 3.91 -29.05
CA ASP A 69 -0.89 3.00 -28.27
C ASP A 69 -0.11 2.30 -27.15
N CYS A 70 1.21 2.20 -27.27
CA CYS A 70 2.10 1.64 -26.26
C CYS A 70 2.45 2.63 -25.14
N LEU A 71 2.36 3.94 -25.37
CA LEU A 71 3.07 4.94 -24.57
C LEU A 71 2.67 4.92 -23.10
N HIS A 72 1.40 4.65 -22.81
CA HIS A 72 0.91 4.43 -21.44
C HIS A 72 1.64 3.29 -20.74
N GLN A 73 1.68 2.11 -21.37
CA GLN A 73 2.35 0.92 -20.85
C GLN A 73 3.86 1.11 -20.74
N VAL A 74 4.51 1.72 -21.73
CA VAL A 74 5.97 1.92 -21.75
C VAL A 74 6.40 2.96 -20.70
N THR A 75 5.60 4.00 -20.49
CA THR A 75 5.78 4.96 -19.38
C THR A 75 5.71 4.24 -18.02
N ALA A 76 4.68 3.44 -17.80
CA ALA A 76 4.50 2.69 -16.55
C ALA A 76 5.61 1.65 -16.32
N ASP A 77 5.99 0.89 -17.34
CA ASP A 77 7.02 -0.16 -17.28
C ASP A 77 8.42 0.43 -17.07
N SER A 78 8.71 1.61 -17.64
CA SER A 78 9.95 2.35 -17.39
C SER A 78 10.04 2.81 -15.94
N ALA A 79 8.98 3.46 -15.43
CA ALA A 79 8.94 3.94 -14.05
C ALA A 79 8.97 2.80 -13.02
N PHE A 80 8.23 1.71 -13.26
CA PHE A 80 8.26 0.52 -12.43
C PHE A 80 9.64 -0.15 -12.42
N SER A 81 10.33 -0.20 -13.57
CA SER A 81 11.72 -0.68 -13.66
C SER A 81 12.68 0.15 -12.78
N ALA A 82 12.56 1.48 -12.83
CA ALA A 82 13.36 2.38 -11.99
C ALA A 82 13.08 2.15 -10.49
N ALA A 83 11.80 2.10 -10.08
CA ALA A 83 11.40 1.86 -8.70
C ALA A 83 11.91 0.49 -8.19
N LYS A 84 11.76 -0.55 -8.99
CA LYS A 84 12.18 -1.93 -8.69
C LYS A 84 13.71 -2.07 -8.62
N ALA A 85 14.46 -1.27 -9.38
CA ALA A 85 15.91 -1.17 -9.27
C ALA A 85 16.37 -0.42 -8.00
N ALA A 86 15.59 0.57 -7.54
CA ALA A 86 15.82 1.31 -6.30
C ALA A 86 15.36 0.55 -5.03
N GLY A 87 14.47 -0.44 -5.17
CA GLY A 87 13.78 -1.09 -4.04
C GLY A 87 12.60 -0.27 -3.48
N ASP A 88 12.10 0.68 -4.27
CA ASP A 88 11.03 1.61 -3.91
C ASP A 88 9.64 0.96 -4.12
N VAL A 89 9.02 0.51 -3.03
CA VAL A 89 7.69 -0.15 -3.07
C VAL A 89 6.58 0.85 -3.36
N ASP A 90 6.68 2.08 -2.85
CA ASP A 90 5.68 3.14 -3.10
C ASP A 90 5.76 3.64 -4.55
N GLY A 91 6.97 3.69 -5.11
CA GLY A 91 7.21 3.93 -6.53
C GLY A 91 6.68 2.80 -7.43
N MET A 92 6.91 1.53 -7.07
CA MET A 92 6.35 0.39 -7.79
C MET A 92 4.81 0.41 -7.74
N ALA A 93 4.22 0.69 -6.58
CA ALA A 93 2.77 0.86 -6.43
C ALA A 93 2.23 2.00 -7.30
N SER A 94 2.91 3.16 -7.31
CA SER A 94 2.51 4.32 -8.10
C SER A 94 2.51 4.03 -9.61
N ALA A 95 3.50 3.28 -10.09
CA ALA A 95 3.58 2.87 -11.50
C ALA A 95 2.51 1.82 -11.88
N LEU A 96 2.15 0.91 -10.96
CA LEU A 96 1.04 -0.04 -11.15
C LEU A 96 -0.31 0.69 -11.21
N VAL A 97 -0.59 1.61 -10.28
CA VAL A 97 -1.82 2.42 -10.29
C VAL A 97 -1.89 3.25 -11.57
N PHE A 98 -0.81 3.95 -11.94
CA PHE A 98 -0.74 4.70 -13.20
C PHE A 98 -1.00 3.82 -14.45
N ARG A 99 -0.57 2.55 -14.46
CA ARG A 99 -0.87 1.61 -15.57
C ARG A 99 -2.36 1.28 -15.70
N ALA A 100 -3.10 1.28 -14.59
CA ALA A 100 -4.51 0.95 -14.54
C ALA A 100 -5.42 2.16 -14.81
N VAL A 101 -5.01 3.38 -14.41
CA VAL A 101 -5.76 4.63 -14.65
C VAL A 101 -6.16 4.76 -16.13
N GLU A 102 -7.38 5.26 -16.35
CA GLU A 102 -7.96 5.48 -17.67
C GLU A 102 -7.04 6.32 -18.58
N ARG A 103 -6.83 5.84 -19.81
CA ARG A 103 -6.18 6.61 -20.87
C ARG A 103 -7.24 7.24 -21.76
N ASN A 104 -7.33 8.57 -21.71
CA ASN A 104 -8.32 9.37 -22.42
C ASN A 104 -8.27 9.18 -23.95
N THR A 105 -9.44 9.24 -24.58
CA THR A 105 -9.65 8.95 -26.01
C THR A 105 -10.17 10.13 -26.83
N GLY A 106 -10.44 11.28 -26.19
CA GLY A 106 -10.94 12.49 -26.83
C GLY A 106 -12.43 12.47 -27.20
N SER A 107 -13.23 11.52 -26.70
CA SER A 107 -14.68 11.46 -26.91
C SER A 107 -15.36 10.57 -25.86
N VAL A 108 -16.38 11.09 -25.18
CA VAL A 108 -17.11 10.35 -24.14
C VAL A 108 -17.73 9.06 -24.70
N GLY A 109 -17.50 7.94 -24.01
CA GLY A 109 -17.92 6.60 -24.36
C GLY A 109 -17.03 5.87 -25.39
N LEU A 110 -15.92 6.47 -25.84
CA LEU A 110 -14.98 5.83 -26.76
C LEU A 110 -13.94 5.02 -25.99
N LYS A 111 -13.91 3.70 -26.24
CA LYS A 111 -12.90 2.80 -25.65
C LYS A 111 -11.47 3.13 -26.09
N SER A 112 -10.56 2.97 -25.14
CA SER A 112 -9.13 3.20 -25.31
C SER A 112 -8.48 1.98 -25.96
N VAL A 113 -7.57 2.20 -26.93
CA VAL A 113 -6.94 1.11 -27.65
C VAL A 113 -6.06 0.30 -26.69
N LEU A 114 -6.36 -1.00 -26.57
CA LEU A 114 -5.53 -1.94 -25.82
C LEU A 114 -4.30 -2.33 -26.65
N TYR A 115 -3.14 -2.30 -26.01
CA TYR A 115 -1.87 -2.77 -26.57
C TYR A 115 -1.51 -4.13 -25.97
N ASP A 116 -1.07 -5.08 -26.80
CA ASP A 116 -0.96 -6.50 -26.46
C ASP A 116 0.48 -7.07 -26.49
N GLU A 117 1.50 -6.26 -26.82
CA GLU A 117 2.89 -6.69 -26.63
C GLU A 117 3.28 -6.69 -25.14
N THR A 118 4.08 -7.67 -24.74
CA THR A 118 4.43 -7.92 -23.34
C THR A 118 5.41 -6.87 -22.80
N ALA A 119 5.04 -6.19 -21.71
CA ALA A 119 5.93 -5.31 -20.95
C ALA A 119 7.13 -6.07 -20.37
N VAL A 120 8.22 -5.36 -20.04
CA VAL A 120 9.43 -5.95 -19.45
C VAL A 120 9.14 -6.53 -18.06
N ASN A 121 8.30 -5.85 -17.27
CA ASN A 121 7.88 -6.33 -15.96
C ASN A 121 6.57 -7.13 -16.06
N PRO A 122 6.54 -8.39 -15.56
CA PRO A 122 5.31 -9.19 -15.57
C PRO A 122 4.18 -8.56 -14.75
N GLU A 123 4.50 -7.76 -13.74
CA GLU A 123 3.52 -7.05 -12.92
C GLU A 123 2.79 -5.95 -13.71
N ILE A 124 3.48 -5.29 -14.64
CA ILE A 124 2.90 -4.30 -15.57
C ILE A 124 2.22 -5.00 -16.74
N ALA A 125 2.76 -6.13 -17.23
CA ALA A 125 2.19 -6.93 -18.30
C ALA A 125 0.87 -7.65 -17.91
N ALA A 126 0.58 -7.76 -16.62
CA ALA A 126 -0.70 -8.27 -16.10
C ALA A 126 -1.84 -7.24 -16.17
N LEU A 127 -1.53 -5.96 -16.39
CA LEU A 127 -2.48 -4.85 -16.30
C LEU A 127 -2.74 -4.18 -17.66
N SER A 128 -4.02 -3.98 -17.96
CA SER A 128 -4.52 -3.05 -18.97
C SER A 128 -5.06 -1.77 -18.31
N GLN A 129 -5.20 -0.70 -19.08
CA GLN A 129 -5.84 0.52 -18.61
C GLN A 129 -7.36 0.42 -18.56
N HIS A 130 -7.98 1.13 -17.62
CA HIS A 130 -9.42 1.38 -17.57
C HIS A 130 -9.93 1.99 -18.88
N GLN A 131 -11.21 1.74 -19.13
CA GLN A 131 -11.98 2.23 -20.26
C GLN A 131 -12.92 3.34 -19.79
N ASP A 132 -13.26 4.24 -20.72
CA ASP A 132 -14.21 5.32 -20.49
C ASP A 132 -15.50 4.79 -19.81
N PRO A 133 -15.93 5.38 -18.68
CA PRO A 133 -17.03 4.85 -17.86
C PRO A 133 -18.40 4.89 -18.55
N ALA A 134 -18.56 5.66 -19.64
CA ALA A 134 -19.75 5.65 -20.49
C ALA A 134 -19.67 4.65 -21.67
N SER A 135 -18.56 3.92 -21.82
CA SER A 135 -18.39 2.91 -22.86
C SER A 135 -19.04 1.56 -22.49
N GLU A 136 -19.31 0.72 -23.52
CA GLU A 136 -20.01 -0.56 -23.34
C GLU A 136 -19.23 -1.52 -22.41
N ASN A 137 -19.87 -2.00 -21.35
CA ASN A 137 -19.30 -2.89 -20.31
C ASN A 137 -18.16 -2.31 -19.45
N ALA A 138 -17.91 -0.99 -19.50
CA ALA A 138 -16.80 -0.34 -18.77
C ALA A 138 -16.73 -0.71 -17.28
N ALA A 139 -17.87 -0.72 -16.56
CA ALA A 139 -17.90 -1.02 -15.13
C ALA A 139 -17.50 -2.47 -14.77
N GLU A 140 -17.64 -3.44 -15.69
CA GLU A 140 -17.18 -4.82 -15.47
C GLU A 140 -15.70 -4.97 -15.81
N GLU A 141 -15.27 -4.35 -16.91
CA GLU A 141 -13.86 -4.34 -17.35
C GLU A 141 -12.96 -3.57 -16.36
N ASN A 142 -13.38 -2.39 -15.90
CA ASN A 142 -12.65 -1.58 -14.95
C ASN A 142 -12.58 -2.26 -13.57
N LYS A 143 -13.66 -2.91 -13.11
CA LYS A 143 -13.63 -3.75 -11.90
C LYS A 143 -12.60 -4.87 -12.03
N ALA A 144 -12.59 -5.60 -13.16
CA ALA A 144 -11.63 -6.68 -13.37
C ALA A 144 -10.18 -6.18 -13.34
N ILE A 145 -9.90 -5.02 -13.93
CA ILE A 145 -8.59 -4.34 -13.88
C ILE A 145 -8.22 -3.94 -12.45
N THR A 146 -9.12 -3.31 -11.70
CA THR A 146 -8.90 -2.88 -10.31
C THR A 146 -8.61 -4.07 -9.39
N LEU A 147 -9.29 -5.20 -9.58
CA LEU A 147 -9.03 -6.43 -8.82
C LEU A 147 -7.71 -7.12 -9.20
N GLU A 148 -7.25 -7.00 -10.45
CA GLU A 148 -5.90 -7.49 -10.82
C GLU A 148 -4.80 -6.54 -10.32
N LEU A 149 -5.02 -5.23 -10.38
CA LEU A 149 -4.13 -4.22 -9.78
C LEU A 149 -3.89 -4.50 -8.30
N ALA A 150 -4.96 -4.81 -7.53
CA ALA A 150 -4.83 -5.23 -6.13
C ALA A 150 -3.92 -6.45 -5.94
N ARG A 151 -3.99 -7.45 -6.84
CA ARG A 151 -3.09 -8.63 -6.78
C ARG A 151 -1.64 -8.26 -7.09
N GLN A 152 -1.40 -7.37 -8.06
CA GLN A 152 -0.04 -6.93 -8.40
C GLN A 152 0.57 -6.05 -7.30
N LEU A 153 -0.23 -5.16 -6.69
CA LEU A 153 0.16 -4.39 -5.49
C LEU A 153 0.55 -5.33 -4.33
N ALA A 154 -0.28 -6.33 -4.04
CA ALA A 154 0.03 -7.36 -3.04
C ALA A 154 1.32 -8.13 -3.36
N ALA A 155 1.55 -8.45 -4.64
CA ALA A 155 2.72 -9.21 -5.09
C ALA A 155 4.05 -8.43 -4.95
N VAL A 156 4.03 -7.10 -5.08
CA VAL A 156 5.21 -6.24 -4.81
C VAL A 156 5.35 -5.84 -3.34
N GLY A 157 4.38 -6.19 -2.49
CA GLY A 157 4.38 -5.87 -1.05
C GLY A 157 3.81 -4.50 -0.69
N ALA A 158 3.09 -3.85 -1.61
CA ALA A 158 2.34 -2.62 -1.38
C ALA A 158 0.95 -2.90 -0.75
N ASP A 159 0.26 -1.85 -0.30
CA ASP A 159 -1.13 -1.94 0.15
C ASP A 159 -2.07 -2.19 -1.05
N PRO A 160 -2.79 -3.32 -1.11
CA PRO A 160 -3.71 -3.61 -2.21
C PRO A 160 -4.89 -2.64 -2.30
N GLN A 161 -5.25 -1.97 -1.19
CA GLN A 161 -6.35 -1.01 -1.16
C GLN A 161 -6.03 0.27 -1.95
N LEU A 162 -4.76 0.51 -2.32
CA LEU A 162 -4.38 1.53 -3.30
C LEU A 162 -4.97 1.29 -4.71
N ALA A 163 -5.47 0.08 -5.00
CA ALA A 163 -6.18 -0.16 -6.26
C ALA A 163 -7.45 0.68 -6.40
N LEU A 164 -8.11 1.04 -5.29
CA LEU A 164 -9.29 1.91 -5.30
C LEU A 164 -9.00 3.31 -5.87
N ASP A 165 -7.75 3.75 -5.77
CA ASP A 165 -7.28 5.06 -6.22
C ASP A 165 -6.93 5.09 -7.73
N SER A 166 -7.16 4.01 -8.48
CA SER A 166 -7.13 4.03 -9.95
C SER A 166 -8.49 4.36 -10.58
N GLY A 167 -9.55 4.50 -9.78
CA GLY A 167 -10.94 4.50 -10.22
C GLY A 167 -11.34 5.61 -11.21
N THR A 168 -12.35 5.31 -12.02
CA THR A 168 -12.83 6.23 -13.06
C THR A 168 -13.79 7.32 -12.53
N PHE A 169 -14.23 8.21 -13.43
CA PHE A 169 -15.27 9.20 -13.14
C PHE A 169 -16.69 8.61 -13.27
N ALA A 170 -17.70 9.35 -12.84
CA ALA A 170 -19.09 9.01 -13.18
C ALA A 170 -19.30 9.06 -14.72
N PRO A 171 -20.06 8.12 -15.33
CA PRO A 171 -20.29 8.08 -16.78
C PRO A 171 -20.83 9.40 -17.35
N GLY A 172 -20.15 9.93 -18.38
CA GLY A 172 -20.55 11.16 -19.07
C GLY A 172 -21.71 10.97 -20.07
N ASP A 173 -22.16 12.07 -20.68
CA ASP A 173 -23.07 12.02 -21.83
C ASP A 173 -22.25 11.77 -23.11
N VAL A 174 -22.50 10.65 -23.79
CA VAL A 174 -21.88 10.28 -25.09
C VAL A 174 -22.20 11.26 -26.24
N ASN A 175 -23.07 12.25 -26.00
CA ASN A 175 -23.37 13.34 -26.92
C ASN A 175 -22.59 14.63 -26.59
N ASP A 176 -21.70 14.62 -25.58
CA ASP A 176 -20.87 15.76 -25.21
C ASP A 176 -19.85 16.10 -26.30
N ALA A 177 -20.11 17.22 -26.99
CA ALA A 177 -19.24 17.75 -28.05
C ALA A 177 -17.91 18.36 -27.54
N THR A 178 -17.67 18.40 -26.23
CA THR A 178 -16.37 18.79 -25.64
C THR A 178 -15.45 17.60 -25.38
N GLY A 179 -16.00 16.38 -25.28
CA GLY A 179 -15.26 15.18 -24.91
C GLY A 179 -14.86 15.09 -23.43
N ALA A 180 -15.35 15.99 -22.56
CA ALA A 180 -14.96 16.06 -21.16
C ALA A 180 -15.81 15.18 -20.23
N GLY A 181 -17.10 15.00 -20.52
CA GLY A 181 -17.98 14.22 -19.65
C GLY A 181 -18.10 14.83 -18.25
N ASN A 182 -17.79 14.04 -17.21
CA ASN A 182 -17.76 14.47 -15.80
C ASN A 182 -16.34 14.55 -15.22
N THR A 183 -15.31 14.64 -16.06
CA THR A 183 -13.91 14.65 -15.63
C THR A 183 -13.50 15.97 -14.97
N CYS A 184 -12.30 15.99 -14.41
CA CYS A 184 -11.60 17.20 -14.01
C CYS A 184 -10.14 17.13 -14.47
N ASP A 185 -9.50 18.29 -14.58
CA ASP A 185 -8.13 18.44 -15.04
C ASP A 185 -7.53 19.69 -14.37
N ASP A 186 -6.58 19.50 -13.45
CA ASP A 186 -5.97 20.58 -12.66
C ASP A 186 -4.53 20.22 -12.22
N ALA A 187 -3.55 20.71 -12.97
CA ALA A 187 -2.13 20.48 -12.68
C ALA A 187 -1.60 21.28 -11.46
N ASP A 188 -2.35 22.24 -10.91
CA ASP A 188 -1.99 22.92 -9.65
C ASP A 188 -2.44 22.11 -8.42
N ASP A 189 -3.38 21.17 -8.58
CA ASP A 189 -3.82 20.23 -7.54
C ASP A 189 -2.89 19.01 -7.44
N ALA A 190 -1.86 19.13 -6.59
CA ALA A 190 -0.85 18.09 -6.40
C ALA A 190 -1.37 16.76 -5.79
N GLU A 191 -2.61 16.68 -5.28
CA GLU A 191 -3.23 15.40 -4.90
C GLU A 191 -3.93 14.74 -6.10
N GLY A 192 -4.49 15.56 -6.99
CA GLY A 192 -5.29 15.13 -8.13
C GLY A 192 -6.77 15.45 -7.89
N CYS A 193 -7.36 16.23 -8.80
CA CYS A 193 -8.68 16.80 -8.62
C CYS A 193 -9.80 15.76 -8.47
N ILE A 194 -9.59 14.50 -8.93
CA ILE A 194 -10.57 13.42 -8.76
C ILE A 194 -10.79 13.07 -7.29
N PHE A 195 -9.73 13.18 -6.47
CA PHE A 195 -9.76 12.93 -5.03
C PHE A 195 -10.29 14.15 -4.28
N THR A 196 -9.73 15.34 -4.54
CA THR A 196 -10.03 16.56 -3.75
C THR A 196 -11.45 17.09 -3.96
N GLN A 197 -12.03 16.85 -5.13
CA GLN A 197 -13.41 17.21 -5.47
C GLN A 197 -14.40 16.07 -5.17
N GLY A 198 -13.91 14.86 -4.81
CA GLY A 198 -14.75 13.70 -4.52
C GLY A 198 -15.48 13.14 -5.75
N LEU A 199 -14.80 13.15 -6.90
CA LEU A 199 -15.34 12.68 -8.19
C LEU A 199 -15.02 11.22 -8.50
N LEU A 200 -14.09 10.62 -7.74
CA LEU A 200 -13.67 9.22 -7.84
C LEU A 200 -14.85 8.25 -7.66
N VAL A 201 -15.12 7.44 -8.69
CA VAL A 201 -16.00 6.28 -8.61
C VAL A 201 -15.13 5.04 -8.48
N GLN A 202 -15.21 4.37 -7.33
CA GLN A 202 -14.45 3.14 -7.09
C GLN A 202 -15.11 1.96 -7.83
N ASP A 203 -14.39 1.35 -8.77
CA ASP A 203 -14.93 0.24 -9.56
C ASP A 203 -15.13 -1.05 -8.75
N ALA A 204 -14.47 -1.18 -7.58
CA ALA A 204 -14.57 -2.31 -6.66
C ALA A 204 -14.71 -1.85 -5.21
N THR A 205 -15.20 -2.71 -4.30
CA THR A 205 -15.22 -2.43 -2.85
C THR A 205 -13.94 -2.93 -2.16
N PRO A 206 -13.62 -2.41 -0.94
CA PRO A 206 -12.49 -2.91 -0.15
C PRO A 206 -12.53 -4.43 0.10
N GLU A 207 -13.73 -4.99 0.29
CA GLU A 207 -13.94 -6.42 0.54
C GLU A 207 -13.74 -7.27 -0.72
N GLU A 208 -14.05 -6.73 -1.90
CA GLU A 208 -13.76 -7.40 -3.19
C GLU A 208 -12.24 -7.43 -3.46
N ILE A 209 -11.51 -6.37 -3.09
CA ILE A 209 -10.04 -6.33 -3.12
C ILE A 209 -9.43 -7.36 -2.17
N ASP A 210 -9.85 -7.39 -0.91
CA ASP A 210 -9.33 -8.35 0.08
C ASP A 210 -9.58 -9.80 -0.37
N ALA A 211 -10.73 -10.07 -0.99
CA ALA A 211 -11.04 -11.38 -1.59
C ALA A 211 -10.13 -11.70 -2.79
N ALA A 212 -9.98 -10.79 -3.75
CA ALA A 212 -9.17 -11.00 -4.95
C ALA A 212 -7.68 -11.26 -4.63
N VAL A 213 -7.16 -10.61 -3.59
CA VAL A 213 -5.79 -10.83 -3.06
C VAL A 213 -5.68 -12.18 -2.36
N ALA A 214 -6.66 -12.55 -1.53
CA ALA A 214 -6.69 -13.84 -0.85
C ALA A 214 -6.75 -15.02 -1.83
N GLU A 215 -7.45 -14.87 -2.95
CA GLU A 215 -7.45 -15.83 -4.06
C GLU A 215 -6.11 -15.90 -4.79
N GLY A 216 -5.49 -14.74 -5.07
CA GLY A 216 -4.18 -14.65 -5.74
C GLY A 216 -3.06 -15.36 -4.96
N ALA A 217 -3.09 -15.29 -3.63
CA ALA A 217 -2.17 -16.03 -2.77
C ALA A 217 -2.33 -17.57 -2.83
N GLY A 218 -3.42 -18.07 -3.44
CA GLY A 218 -3.78 -19.48 -3.45
C GLY A 218 -3.23 -20.33 -4.61
N GLY A 219 -2.76 -19.74 -5.72
CA GLY A 219 -2.44 -20.54 -6.91
C GLY A 219 -1.57 -19.87 -7.98
N ALA A 220 -0.36 -20.40 -8.16
CA ALA A 220 0.49 -20.07 -9.31
C ALA A 220 0.06 -20.87 -10.57
N GLY A 221 -0.61 -20.19 -11.50
CA GLY A 221 -0.70 -20.60 -12.91
C GLY A 221 -2.09 -21.00 -13.42
N GLY A 222 -2.64 -20.19 -14.33
CA GLY A 222 -3.91 -20.50 -14.99
C GLY A 222 -4.50 -19.36 -15.83
N ASN A 223 -3.78 -18.85 -16.85
CA ASN A 223 -4.37 -17.89 -17.78
C ASN A 223 -5.51 -18.56 -18.58
N ALA A 224 -6.72 -18.02 -18.47
CA ALA A 224 -7.92 -18.50 -19.18
C ALA A 224 -8.86 -17.32 -19.48
N GLY A 225 -8.74 -16.75 -20.68
CA GLY A 225 -9.66 -15.70 -21.15
C GLY A 225 -11.09 -16.21 -21.26
N ASN A 226 -12.05 -15.40 -20.77
CA ASN A 226 -13.46 -15.80 -20.67
C ASN A 226 -14.19 -15.72 -22.03
N ALA A 227 -14.01 -16.76 -22.86
CA ALA A 227 -14.90 -17.01 -23.99
C ALA A 227 -16.22 -17.60 -23.47
N GLY A 228 -17.34 -16.91 -23.70
CA GLY A 228 -18.61 -17.18 -23.03
C GLY A 228 -19.40 -18.42 -23.48
N GLY A 229 -20.44 -18.71 -22.71
CA GLY A 229 -21.37 -19.86 -22.81
C GLY A 229 -21.67 -20.41 -21.41
N ASP A 230 -22.89 -20.81 -21.02
CA ASP A 230 -24.17 -20.85 -21.74
C ASP A 230 -25.35 -20.74 -20.76
N ALA A 231 -26.50 -20.26 -21.23
CA ALA A 231 -27.81 -20.56 -20.64
C ALA A 231 -28.86 -20.67 -21.76
N ALA A 232 -29.27 -21.89 -22.07
CA ALA A 232 -30.04 -22.19 -23.28
C ALA A 232 -31.56 -21.92 -23.15
N ALA A 233 -32.19 -21.68 -24.29
CA ALA A 233 -33.62 -21.90 -24.52
C ALA A 233 -33.80 -22.68 -25.84
N ASP A 234 -34.73 -23.64 -25.83
CA ASP A 234 -35.00 -24.60 -26.91
C ASP A 234 -36.23 -24.18 -27.72
N ASP A 235 -36.16 -24.22 -29.06
CA ASP A 235 -37.26 -24.71 -29.92
C ASP A 235 -36.87 -24.83 -31.41
N GLY A 236 -37.53 -25.75 -32.13
CA GLY A 236 -37.73 -25.69 -33.60
C GLY A 236 -36.72 -26.41 -34.53
N ALA A 237 -37.07 -27.60 -35.00
CA ALA A 237 -36.27 -28.39 -35.96
C ALA A 237 -36.69 -28.21 -37.44
N ALA A 238 -35.71 -28.13 -38.38
CA ALA A 238 -35.94 -28.37 -39.81
C ALA A 238 -34.69 -28.83 -40.61
N ALA A 239 -34.89 -29.90 -41.38
CA ALA A 239 -34.09 -30.56 -42.43
C ALA A 239 -32.85 -29.88 -43.09
N CYS A 240 -31.83 -30.71 -43.37
CA CYS A 240 -30.83 -30.51 -44.43
C CYS A 240 -31.43 -30.77 -45.84
N PRO A 241 -30.79 -30.34 -46.95
CA PRO A 241 -29.81 -31.23 -47.58
C PRO A 241 -28.59 -30.54 -48.27
N ALA A 242 -27.63 -31.38 -48.69
CA ALA A 242 -26.29 -31.05 -49.17
C ALA A 242 -26.17 -30.57 -50.63
N GLY A 243 -24.99 -30.00 -50.97
CA GLY A 243 -24.41 -29.95 -52.31
C GLY A 243 -23.45 -28.75 -52.52
N ASN A 244 -22.29 -28.85 -53.18
CA ASN A 244 -21.50 -30.03 -53.60
C ASN A 244 -20.02 -29.62 -53.77
N ALA A 245 -19.07 -30.58 -53.87
CA ALA A 245 -17.63 -30.32 -53.85
C ALA A 245 -16.91 -30.37 -55.23
N THR A 246 -15.75 -29.69 -55.31
CA THR A 246 -14.52 -30.03 -56.09
C THR A 246 -13.34 -29.39 -55.32
N GLU A 247 -12.36 -30.11 -54.77
CA GLU A 247 -11.23 -30.85 -55.39
C GLU A 247 -10.22 -29.91 -56.11
N SER A 248 -8.89 -30.03 -55.98
CA SER A 248 -7.96 -31.06 -55.42
C SER A 248 -6.94 -30.42 -54.44
N ALA A 249 -6.31 -31.09 -53.46
CA ALA A 249 -5.41 -32.27 -53.48
C ALA A 249 -4.09 -32.02 -54.28
N ALA A 250 -2.90 -32.52 -53.90
CA ALA A 250 -2.52 -33.61 -52.97
C ALA A 250 -1.14 -33.32 -52.30
N ASN A 251 -0.87 -33.73 -51.04
CA ASN A 251 -0.09 -34.94 -50.61
C ASN A 251 1.45 -34.81 -50.83
N SER A 252 2.38 -35.28 -49.98
CA SER A 252 2.38 -36.55 -49.22
C SER A 252 3.40 -36.64 -48.06
N THR A 253 3.15 -37.56 -47.11
CA THR A 253 4.11 -38.36 -46.27
C THR A 253 5.24 -37.64 -45.51
N SER A 254 5.40 -37.69 -44.19
CA SER A 254 5.28 -38.79 -43.20
C SER A 254 6.19 -40.01 -43.43
N ALA A 255 7.27 -40.11 -42.66
CA ALA A 255 8.03 -41.34 -42.41
C ALA A 255 8.66 -41.31 -41.01
N ALA A 256 8.46 -42.36 -40.21
CA ALA A 256 9.05 -42.50 -38.88
C ALA A 256 9.92 -43.76 -38.81
N THR A 257 11.03 -43.73 -38.07
CA THR A 257 11.80 -44.93 -37.72
C THR A 257 12.46 -44.74 -36.36
N ARG A 258 12.38 -45.77 -35.52
CA ARG A 258 13.03 -45.83 -34.20
C ARG A 258 14.37 -46.53 -34.33
N LEU A 259 15.37 -46.15 -33.53
CA LEU A 259 16.37 -47.09 -33.07
C LEU A 259 16.71 -46.88 -31.59
N ARG A 260 16.83 -47.97 -30.84
CA ARG A 260 17.31 -48.02 -29.46
C ARG A 260 18.53 -48.92 -29.41
N THR A 261 19.59 -48.49 -28.72
CA THR A 261 20.75 -49.33 -28.40
C THR A 261 21.07 -49.23 -26.91
N ARG A 262 21.19 -50.40 -26.25
CA ARG A 262 21.61 -50.54 -24.85
C ARG A 262 22.92 -51.32 -24.82
N VAL A 263 23.92 -50.82 -24.10
CA VAL A 263 25.05 -51.62 -23.57
C VAL A 263 25.23 -51.26 -22.09
N ARG A 264 25.87 -52.13 -21.29
CA ARG A 264 25.95 -52.06 -19.82
C ARG A 264 27.34 -52.48 -19.33
N ARG A 265 27.76 -51.92 -18.17
CA ARG A 265 28.94 -52.28 -17.35
C ARG A 265 30.30 -51.78 -17.92
N ASN A 266 31.35 -51.51 -17.12
CA ASN A 266 31.55 -51.78 -15.68
C ASN A 266 32.35 -50.68 -14.92
N THR A 267 32.53 -50.87 -13.61
CA THR A 267 33.25 -50.05 -12.58
C THR A 267 34.79 -50.33 -12.57
N PRO A 268 35.67 -49.75 -11.69
CA PRO A 268 35.44 -49.04 -10.40
C PRO A 268 36.37 -47.83 -10.04
N VAL A 269 36.24 -47.39 -8.77
CA VAL A 269 36.97 -46.33 -8.03
C VAL A 269 38.41 -46.73 -7.61
N PRO A 270 39.20 -45.77 -7.09
CA PRO A 270 39.78 -45.96 -5.75
C PRO A 270 39.53 -44.78 -4.77
N ARG A 271 39.81 -44.99 -3.48
CA ARG A 271 39.50 -44.10 -2.34
C ARG A 271 40.62 -44.16 -1.28
N SER A 272 40.55 -43.31 -0.24
CA SER A 272 41.22 -43.46 1.08
C SER A 272 42.74 -43.09 1.12
N PRO A 273 43.39 -42.84 2.30
CA PRO A 273 43.00 -43.31 3.65
C PRO A 273 43.14 -42.42 4.92
N LEU A 274 42.22 -42.68 5.87
CA LEU A 274 42.38 -42.91 7.33
C LEU A 274 43.04 -41.88 8.29
N SER A 275 42.25 -41.44 9.28
CA SER A 275 42.38 -41.68 10.75
C SER A 275 41.27 -40.90 11.52
N LYS A 276 40.93 -41.06 12.82
CA LYS A 276 40.88 -42.13 13.86
C LYS A 276 39.90 -41.58 14.93
N ALA A 277 38.97 -42.28 15.60
CA ALA A 277 38.87 -43.60 16.24
C ALA A 277 39.25 -43.62 17.76
N VAL A 278 38.23 -43.90 18.61
CA VAL A 278 38.17 -44.25 20.07
C VAL A 278 36.95 -43.49 20.68
N LEU A 279 35.93 -43.99 21.39
CA LEU A 279 35.43 -45.29 21.91
C LEU A 279 35.10 -45.13 23.43
N SER A 280 33.82 -45.15 23.82
CA SER A 280 33.30 -45.95 24.97
C SER A 280 31.78 -45.73 25.19
N GLN A 281 31.08 -46.76 25.66
CA GLN A 281 29.69 -46.68 26.16
C GLN A 281 29.64 -46.51 27.69
N ARG A 282 28.52 -45.94 28.19
CA ARG A 282 27.83 -46.15 29.49
C ARG A 282 26.53 -45.31 29.44
N GLY A 283 25.40 -45.69 30.04
CA GLY A 283 25.03 -46.97 30.63
C GLY A 283 23.84 -46.86 31.61
N ALA A 284 22.84 -47.74 31.42
CA ALA A 284 21.70 -48.03 32.32
C ALA A 284 20.59 -46.96 32.50
N ALA A 285 19.38 -47.45 32.80
CA ALA A 285 18.19 -46.70 33.16
C ALA A 285 17.85 -46.89 34.66
N ALA A 286 16.90 -46.11 35.18
CA ALA A 286 16.28 -46.35 36.48
C ALA A 286 14.75 -46.24 36.37
N THR A 287 14.01 -47.13 37.04
CA THR A 287 12.54 -47.15 37.02
C THR A 287 11.97 -47.52 38.38
N VAL A 288 11.28 -46.55 39.01
CA VAL A 288 10.42 -46.71 40.20
C VAL A 288 9.26 -45.72 40.00
N ARG A 289 7.97 -46.07 39.84
CA ARG A 289 7.16 -47.28 40.06
C ARG A 289 6.67 -47.53 41.50
N ARG A 290 5.62 -46.80 41.90
CA ARG A 290 4.36 -47.25 42.56
C ARG A 290 3.38 -46.06 42.64
N GLN A 291 2.13 -46.14 42.16
CA GLN A 291 0.93 -46.83 42.72
C GLN A 291 0.42 -46.15 44.02
N ASN A 292 -0.87 -45.86 44.25
CA ASN A 292 -2.11 -46.28 43.55
C ASN A 292 -3.33 -45.34 43.80
N ASN A 293 -4.14 -45.16 42.75
CA ASN A 293 -5.62 -45.33 42.66
C ASN A 293 -6.65 -44.59 43.56
N ASN A 294 -7.56 -43.89 42.84
CA ASN A 294 -9.02 -44.07 42.83
C ASN A 294 -9.87 -43.59 44.02
N GLY A 295 -10.69 -42.56 43.76
CA GLY A 295 -11.67 -42.01 44.69
C GLY A 295 -13.04 -42.71 44.75
N THR A 296 -14.01 -41.95 45.24
CA THR A 296 -15.46 -42.26 45.29
C THR A 296 -16.24 -40.94 45.28
N ALA A 297 -17.50 -40.98 44.85
CA ALA A 297 -18.39 -39.81 44.77
C ALA A 297 -19.35 -39.72 45.97
N ASP A 298 -20.00 -38.56 46.11
CA ASP A 298 -21.39 -38.47 46.57
C ASP A 298 -22.09 -37.29 45.85
N ALA A 299 -23.42 -37.20 45.93
CA ALA A 299 -24.25 -36.26 45.17
C ALA A 299 -25.20 -35.43 46.05
N GLY A 300 -25.83 -34.41 45.47
CA GLY A 300 -26.87 -33.60 46.12
C GLY A 300 -27.39 -32.51 45.20
N ASP A 301 -28.62 -32.67 44.71
CA ASP A 301 -29.34 -31.70 43.88
C ASP A 301 -29.97 -30.58 44.73
N ASP A 302 -30.09 -29.36 44.18
CA ASP A 302 -31.39 -28.70 43.97
C ASP A 302 -31.23 -27.43 43.09
N ALA A 303 -32.34 -26.79 42.71
CA ALA A 303 -32.44 -25.98 41.48
C ALA A 303 -32.58 -24.44 41.66
N ASP A 304 -32.76 -23.79 40.50
CA ASP A 304 -33.37 -22.47 40.24
C ASP A 304 -32.52 -21.16 40.21
N ASN A 305 -32.29 -20.74 38.95
CA ASN A 305 -32.68 -19.43 38.38
C ASN A 305 -31.74 -18.19 38.42
N ALA A 306 -31.40 -17.75 37.20
CA ALA A 306 -31.11 -16.39 36.72
C ALA A 306 -29.77 -15.67 37.01
N ASP A 307 -29.29 -15.03 35.94
CA ASP A 307 -28.55 -13.75 35.83
C ASP A 307 -27.07 -13.59 36.25
N ASN A 308 -26.25 -13.40 35.21
CA ASN A 308 -25.18 -12.39 35.06
C ASN A 308 -23.79 -12.54 35.73
N ASN A 309 -22.83 -12.93 34.86
CA ASN A 309 -21.47 -12.38 34.70
C ASN A 309 -20.30 -12.85 35.61
N ALA A 310 -19.10 -12.79 35.01
CA ALA A 310 -17.74 -12.90 35.55
C ALA A 310 -17.22 -14.25 36.09
N GLY A 311 -15.91 -14.50 35.87
CA GLY A 311 -15.08 -15.45 36.65
C GLY A 311 -14.61 -16.73 35.95
N ASN A 312 -13.46 -16.65 35.25
CA ASN A 312 -12.51 -17.74 34.95
C ASN A 312 -11.38 -17.18 34.04
N ASP A 313 -10.73 -16.09 34.43
CA ASP A 313 -9.61 -16.04 35.39
C ASP A 313 -8.36 -16.85 34.98
N ALA A 314 -7.39 -16.09 34.45
CA ALA A 314 -6.00 -16.05 34.91
C ALA A 314 -5.29 -17.39 35.23
N ALA A 315 -4.71 -18.02 34.20
CA ALA A 315 -3.48 -18.79 34.38
C ALA A 315 -2.29 -17.82 34.51
N THR A 316 -1.62 -17.80 35.66
CA THR A 316 -0.54 -16.85 35.99
C THR A 316 0.79 -17.16 35.28
N GLY A 317 0.91 -16.71 34.03
CA GLY A 317 2.18 -16.54 33.33
C GLY A 317 2.43 -15.06 33.04
N THR A 318 3.64 -14.55 33.33
CA THR A 318 4.03 -13.18 32.95
C THR A 318 4.40 -13.14 31.46
N THR A 319 3.40 -13.30 30.59
CA THR A 319 3.48 -12.76 29.23
C THR A 319 3.50 -11.25 29.35
N ASN A 320 4.47 -10.57 28.73
CA ASN A 320 4.55 -9.11 28.78
C ASN A 320 3.41 -8.53 27.94
N ASN A 321 2.28 -8.20 28.59
CA ASN A 321 1.19 -7.47 27.97
C ASN A 321 1.65 -6.04 27.70
N VAL A 322 1.65 -5.61 26.44
CA VAL A 322 2.02 -4.24 26.05
C VAL A 322 0.81 -3.31 25.91
N GLN A 323 -0.42 -3.82 26.00
CA GLN A 323 -1.62 -2.97 26.11
C GLN A 323 -1.75 -2.43 27.54
N THR A 324 -1.51 -1.13 27.68
CA THR A 324 -1.53 -0.40 28.95
C THR A 324 -2.80 0.41 29.18
N PHE A 325 -3.70 0.49 28.20
CA PHE A 325 -4.98 1.18 28.35
C PHE A 325 -5.94 0.44 29.30
N THR A 326 -6.65 1.19 30.14
CA THR A 326 -7.56 0.68 31.19
C THR A 326 -8.92 1.39 31.19
N GLY A 327 -9.38 1.87 30.03
CA GLY A 327 -10.78 2.27 29.85
C GLY A 327 -11.61 1.02 29.53
N ASP A 328 -12.77 0.86 30.19
CA ASP A 328 -13.59 -0.36 30.13
C ASP A 328 -15.03 -0.10 29.63
N LEU A 329 -15.31 1.04 28.99
CA LEU A 329 -16.64 1.33 28.42
C LEU A 329 -16.96 0.31 27.32
N GLY A 330 -18.02 -0.47 27.49
CA GLY A 330 -18.32 -1.60 26.61
C GLY A 330 -17.39 -2.82 26.75
N GLY A 331 -16.38 -2.75 27.62
CA GLY A 331 -15.41 -3.81 27.90
C GLY A 331 -13.95 -3.34 27.87
N PRO A 332 -13.04 -4.08 28.52
CA PRO A 332 -11.60 -3.80 28.49
C PRO A 332 -11.01 -4.06 27.11
N ALA A 333 -9.94 -3.33 26.77
CA ALA A 333 -9.16 -3.60 25.57
C ALA A 333 -8.46 -4.98 25.70
N PRO A 334 -8.55 -5.89 24.69
CA PRO A 334 -7.92 -7.20 24.78
C PRO A 334 -6.40 -7.10 24.93
N PRO A 335 -5.77 -7.93 25.78
CA PRO A 335 -4.34 -7.85 26.03
C PRO A 335 -3.53 -8.14 24.76
N VAL A 336 -2.47 -7.35 24.54
CA VAL A 336 -1.47 -7.60 23.50
C VAL A 336 -0.34 -8.38 24.15
N SER A 337 -0.39 -9.71 24.07
CA SER A 337 0.69 -10.54 24.57
C SER A 337 1.92 -10.42 23.66
N SER A 338 3.12 -10.55 24.22
CA SER A 338 4.37 -10.56 23.46
C SER A 338 5.25 -11.76 23.80
N SER A 339 5.85 -12.37 22.78
CA SER A 339 6.77 -13.51 22.90
C SER A 339 7.95 -13.38 21.92
N ALA A 340 9.16 -13.33 22.46
CA ALA A 340 10.40 -13.14 21.69
C ALA A 340 10.89 -14.45 21.03
N SER A 341 9.99 -15.20 20.39
CA SER A 341 10.25 -16.55 19.84
C SER A 341 9.42 -16.88 18.60
N SER A 342 8.87 -15.86 17.95
CA SER A 342 8.05 -15.93 16.73
C SER A 342 8.44 -14.77 15.81
N ASP A 343 8.43 -14.99 14.49
CA ASP A 343 8.62 -13.93 13.50
C ASP A 343 7.53 -12.84 13.59
N LYS A 344 6.35 -13.22 14.12
CA LYS A 344 5.27 -12.32 14.54
C LYS A 344 5.17 -12.37 16.08
N PRO A 345 5.92 -11.52 16.82
CA PRO A 345 6.09 -11.69 18.27
C PRO A 345 4.91 -11.13 19.11
N PHE A 346 3.98 -10.37 18.54
CA PHE A 346 2.83 -9.81 19.26
C PHE A 346 1.52 -10.53 18.88
N GLU A 347 0.64 -10.80 19.84
CA GLU A 347 -0.66 -11.47 19.60
C GLU A 347 -1.82 -10.78 20.31
N VAL A 348 -2.95 -10.64 19.61
CA VAL A 348 -4.25 -10.20 20.13
C VAL A 348 -5.34 -11.17 19.68
N ASN A 349 -6.00 -11.83 20.63
CA ASN A 349 -7.09 -12.79 20.36
C ASN A 349 -6.76 -13.83 19.26
N GLY A 350 -5.54 -14.39 19.26
CA GLY A 350 -5.06 -15.35 18.25
C GLY A 350 -4.55 -14.75 16.94
N ALA A 351 -4.72 -13.44 16.69
CA ALA A 351 -4.14 -12.77 15.53
C ALA A 351 -2.71 -12.29 15.85
N THR A 352 -1.74 -12.61 14.99
CA THR A 352 -0.31 -12.36 15.23
C THR A 352 0.31 -11.28 14.33
N PHE A 353 1.06 -10.38 14.94
CA PHE A 353 1.59 -9.15 14.35
C PHE A 353 3.12 -9.07 14.46
N LEU A 354 3.74 -8.44 13.45
CA LEU A 354 5.16 -8.10 13.46
C LEU A 354 5.46 -6.97 14.45
N ASN A 355 4.56 -5.98 14.50
CA ASN A 355 4.78 -4.69 15.16
C ASN A 355 3.81 -4.48 16.33
N ALA A 356 4.33 -3.99 17.47
CA ALA A 356 3.53 -3.68 18.67
C ALA A 356 2.38 -2.70 18.36
N GLY A 357 2.65 -1.65 17.59
CA GLY A 357 1.64 -0.64 17.22
C GLY A 357 0.45 -1.21 16.44
N ALA A 358 0.69 -2.14 15.51
CA ALA A 358 -0.40 -2.80 14.77
C ALA A 358 -1.26 -3.68 15.68
N ALA A 359 -0.63 -4.37 16.63
CA ALA A 359 -1.33 -5.16 17.64
C ALA A 359 -2.14 -4.27 18.61
N LEU A 360 -1.56 -3.16 19.08
CA LEU A 360 -2.23 -2.18 19.94
C LEU A 360 -3.41 -1.50 19.22
N GLN A 361 -3.25 -1.13 17.94
CA GLN A 361 -4.34 -0.64 17.11
C GLN A 361 -5.46 -1.68 16.99
N ARG A 362 -5.14 -2.96 16.77
CA ARG A 362 -6.14 -4.03 16.73
C ARG A 362 -6.84 -4.21 18.08
N SER A 363 -6.11 -4.12 19.19
CA SER A 363 -6.67 -4.18 20.55
C SER A 363 -7.69 -3.07 20.78
N CYS A 364 -7.36 -1.81 20.45
CA CYS A 364 -8.28 -0.69 20.54
C CYS A 364 -9.50 -0.81 19.59
N ALA A 365 -9.31 -1.26 18.35
CA ALA A 365 -10.41 -1.45 17.40
C ALA A 365 -11.36 -2.59 17.81
N VAL A 366 -10.85 -3.67 18.42
CA VAL A 366 -11.71 -4.75 18.97
C VAL A 366 -12.50 -4.26 20.18
N GLN A 367 -11.92 -3.38 21.00
CA GLN A 367 -12.67 -2.71 22.08
C GLN A 367 -13.77 -1.80 21.54
N HIS A 368 -13.46 -0.95 20.54
CA HIS A 368 -14.43 -0.04 19.93
C HIS A 368 -15.64 -0.81 19.40
N ASN A 369 -15.40 -1.90 18.66
CA ASN A 369 -16.47 -2.77 18.17
C ASN A 369 -17.34 -3.35 19.30
N ALA A 370 -16.73 -3.87 20.38
CA ALA A 370 -17.49 -4.39 21.53
C ALA A 370 -18.34 -3.31 22.22
N CYS A 371 -17.82 -2.07 22.30
CA CYS A 371 -18.54 -0.92 22.82
C CYS A 371 -19.67 -0.46 21.89
N ALA A 372 -19.44 -0.44 20.58
CA ALA A 372 -20.44 -0.11 19.57
C ALA A 372 -21.56 -1.17 19.54
N ASP A 373 -21.23 -2.45 19.65
CA ASP A 373 -22.21 -3.55 19.79
C ASP A 373 -23.03 -3.39 21.08
N ALA A 374 -22.41 -3.03 22.20
CA ALA A 374 -23.12 -2.74 23.44
C ALA A 374 -24.10 -1.55 23.28
N ALA A 375 -23.65 -0.43 22.71
CA ALA A 375 -24.50 0.73 22.42
C ALA A 375 -25.68 0.36 21.49
N ASN A 376 -25.40 -0.37 20.40
CA ASN A 376 -26.40 -0.82 19.44
C ASN A 376 -27.37 -1.88 20.02
N SER A 377 -26.99 -2.60 21.07
CA SER A 377 -27.85 -3.59 21.75
C SER A 377 -28.93 -2.99 22.65
N GLY A 378 -28.92 -1.67 22.88
CA GLY A 378 -29.84 -0.98 23.79
C GLY A 378 -29.29 -0.77 25.20
N ALA A 379 -27.96 -0.65 25.36
CA ALA A 379 -27.37 -0.21 26.62
C ALA A 379 -27.55 1.31 26.79
N GLU A 380 -28.57 1.72 27.55
CA GLU A 380 -29.05 3.12 27.69
C GLU A 380 -27.96 4.16 28.09
N ASP A 381 -26.85 3.72 28.71
CA ASP A 381 -25.76 4.57 29.21
C ASP A 381 -24.48 4.58 28.32
N VAL A 382 -24.51 4.01 27.10
CA VAL A 382 -23.35 3.95 26.19
C VAL A 382 -23.72 4.43 24.79
N SER A 383 -23.07 5.47 24.28
CA SER A 383 -23.19 5.88 22.87
C SER A 383 -21.96 5.53 22.03
N VAL A 384 -22.15 5.35 20.73
CA VAL A 384 -21.05 5.10 19.78
C VAL A 384 -20.02 6.25 19.78
N ALA A 385 -20.44 7.49 20.10
CA ALA A 385 -19.53 8.63 20.22
C ALA A 385 -18.64 8.54 21.47
N ASP A 386 -19.12 7.93 22.55
CA ASP A 386 -18.30 7.64 23.74
C ASP A 386 -17.33 6.49 23.46
N CYS A 387 -17.73 5.50 22.66
CA CYS A 387 -16.86 4.45 22.15
C CYS A 387 -15.74 5.00 21.25
N ASP A 388 -16.06 5.95 20.35
CA ASP A 388 -15.06 6.67 19.54
C ASP A 388 -14.06 7.43 20.42
N ALA A 389 -14.54 8.14 21.45
CA ALA A 389 -13.69 8.88 22.38
C ALA A 389 -12.82 7.95 23.24
N GLN A 390 -13.31 6.75 23.57
CA GLN A 390 -12.51 5.74 24.24
C GLN A 390 -11.46 5.14 23.31
N GLU A 391 -11.77 4.85 22.04
CA GLU A 391 -10.77 4.35 21.09
C GLU A 391 -9.67 5.39 20.82
N ASP A 392 -10.02 6.67 20.64
CA ASP A 392 -9.03 7.75 20.56
C ASP A 392 -8.13 7.78 21.82
N SER A 393 -8.68 7.52 23.00
CA SER A 393 -7.94 7.44 24.27
C SER A 393 -7.06 6.19 24.37
N CYS A 394 -7.53 5.04 23.85
CA CYS A 394 -6.78 3.79 23.78
C CYS A 394 -5.59 3.89 22.83
N LEU A 395 -5.82 4.46 21.64
CA LEU A 395 -4.77 4.73 20.66
C LEU A 395 -3.76 5.73 21.22
N ALA A 396 -4.20 6.81 21.87
CA ALA A 396 -3.30 7.78 22.51
C ALA A 396 -2.46 7.14 23.64
N ALA A 397 -3.02 6.23 24.44
CA ALA A 397 -2.28 5.48 25.46
C ALA A 397 -1.23 4.52 24.87
N ALA A 398 -1.43 4.06 23.63
CA ALA A 398 -0.47 3.30 22.84
C ALA A 398 0.52 4.19 22.04
N SER A 399 0.49 5.52 22.21
CA SER A 399 1.20 6.51 21.38
C SER A 399 0.87 6.44 19.88
N LEU A 400 -0.32 5.94 19.55
CA LEU A 400 -0.89 5.86 18.21
C LEU A 400 -1.90 7.01 18.01
N LYS A 401 -2.20 7.32 16.75
CA LYS A 401 -3.17 8.35 16.37
C LYS A 401 -4.21 7.73 15.45
N LYS A 402 -5.51 7.87 15.79
CA LYS A 402 -6.61 7.48 14.89
C LYS A 402 -6.44 8.25 13.59
N LEU A 403 -6.23 7.53 12.47
CA LEU A 403 -6.26 8.10 11.13
C LEU A 403 -7.71 8.45 10.79
N ARG A 404 -8.17 9.58 11.34
CA ARG A 404 -9.52 10.12 11.12
C ARG A 404 -9.66 10.53 9.65
N ARG A 405 -10.08 9.59 8.79
CA ARG A 405 -10.72 9.90 7.50
C ARG A 405 -11.80 10.97 7.77
N ALA A 406 -11.92 11.97 6.89
CA ALA A 406 -12.53 13.27 7.21
C ALA A 406 -14.08 13.28 7.27
N SER A 407 -14.68 12.34 7.98
CA SER A 407 -16.12 12.14 8.13
C SER A 407 -16.71 12.99 9.26
N GLY A 408 -16.79 14.32 9.09
CA GLY A 408 -17.33 15.18 10.17
C GLY A 408 -17.28 16.70 10.02
N LEU A 409 -17.49 17.27 8.82
CA LEU A 409 -17.50 18.73 8.64
C LEU A 409 -18.82 19.39 9.11
N ASN A 410 -18.97 19.64 10.42
CA ASN A 410 -20.00 20.56 10.92
C ASN A 410 -19.64 21.34 12.21
N ALA A 411 -18.62 22.20 12.11
CA ALA A 411 -18.51 23.45 12.89
C ALA A 411 -17.48 24.37 12.22
N GLY A 412 -17.80 25.65 12.00
CA GLY A 412 -16.93 26.57 11.26
C GLY A 412 -15.77 27.13 12.07
N GLY A 413 -14.52 26.90 11.65
CA GLY A 413 -13.34 27.53 12.26
C GLY A 413 -12.03 27.32 11.51
N ARG A 414 -11.54 28.37 10.81
CA ARG A 414 -10.20 28.53 10.21
C ARG A 414 -9.65 27.33 9.41
N ARG A 415 -9.60 27.48 8.07
CA ARG A 415 -8.67 26.72 7.21
C ARG A 415 -7.22 26.95 7.68
N MET A 416 -6.56 25.94 8.25
CA MET A 416 -5.11 25.85 8.15
C MET A 416 -4.73 25.38 6.75
N ARG A 417 -3.64 25.93 6.21
CA ARG A 417 -2.97 25.35 5.04
C ARG A 417 -1.97 24.35 5.58
N ILE A 418 -2.08 23.09 5.18
CA ILE A 418 -1.03 22.09 5.36
C ILE A 418 -0.53 21.77 3.96
N ALA A 419 0.77 21.89 3.74
CA ALA A 419 1.40 21.40 2.52
C ALA A 419 1.53 19.88 2.66
N ALA A 420 0.77 19.12 1.87
CA ALA A 420 0.85 17.67 1.87
C ALA A 420 2.10 17.20 1.09
N SER A 421 3.23 17.14 1.78
CA SER A 421 4.47 16.55 1.26
C SER A 421 5.28 16.02 2.44
N GLY A 422 5.51 14.70 2.50
CA GLY A 422 6.42 14.07 3.47
C GLY A 422 5.79 13.22 4.59
N LEU A 423 4.47 12.94 4.60
CA LEU A 423 3.82 12.20 5.70
C LEU A 423 3.44 10.73 5.42
N VAL A 424 4.15 10.05 4.50
CA VAL A 424 4.25 8.58 4.52
C VAL A 424 5.71 8.17 4.35
N ARG A 425 6.46 8.21 5.44
CA ARG A 425 7.54 7.24 5.68
C ARG A 425 7.10 6.42 6.88
N GLY A 426 6.96 5.10 6.70
CA GLY A 426 6.88 4.20 7.85
C GLY A 426 8.12 4.40 8.72
N ARG A 427 7.98 4.42 10.06
CA ARG A 427 9.08 4.72 11.00
C ARG A 427 10.28 3.80 10.75
N GLN A 428 11.26 4.28 9.98
CA GLN A 428 12.57 3.68 9.90
C GLN A 428 13.27 3.98 11.23
N ALA A 429 13.77 2.93 11.89
CA ALA A 429 14.66 3.12 13.03
C ALA A 429 16.02 3.57 12.46
N PHE A 430 16.20 4.89 12.36
CA PHE A 430 17.45 5.53 11.94
C PHE A 430 18.61 5.09 12.83
N ASP A 431 19.78 4.83 12.23
CA ASP A 431 20.97 4.44 12.98
C ASP A 431 21.72 5.71 13.42
N PHE A 432 21.50 6.10 14.68
CA PHE A 432 22.19 7.22 15.31
C PHE A 432 23.64 6.91 15.72
N GLY A 433 24.13 5.69 15.46
CA GLY A 433 25.52 5.28 15.67
C GLY A 433 25.90 5.16 17.14
N GLU A 434 26.97 5.86 17.57
CA GLU A 434 27.45 5.87 18.95
C GLU A 434 26.61 6.72 19.92
N CYS A 435 25.60 7.46 19.44
CA CYS A 435 24.69 8.25 20.28
C CYS A 435 23.33 7.57 20.39
N ALA A 436 22.72 7.58 21.57
CA ALA A 436 21.56 6.76 21.89
C ALA A 436 20.22 7.46 21.69
N ASP A 437 20.15 8.77 21.95
CA ASP A 437 18.89 9.53 21.91
C ASP A 437 19.12 11.00 21.49
N PRO A 438 18.86 11.35 20.21
CA PRO A 438 18.93 12.72 19.72
C PRO A 438 17.65 13.55 19.97
N SER A 439 16.69 13.11 20.79
CA SER A 439 15.45 13.87 21.00
C SER A 439 15.65 15.18 21.79
N ILE A 440 14.76 16.14 21.52
CA ILE A 440 14.66 17.43 22.20
C ILE A 440 13.47 17.42 23.15
N GLN A 441 13.67 17.95 24.35
CA GLN A 441 12.62 18.26 25.33
C GLN A 441 12.41 19.78 25.43
N PHE A 442 11.19 20.21 25.74
CA PHE A 442 10.86 21.60 26.05
C PHE A 442 10.23 21.69 27.45
N ALA A 443 10.95 22.27 28.43
CA ALA A 443 10.53 22.30 29.83
C ALA A 443 11.00 23.55 30.58
N GLU A 444 10.28 23.88 31.65
CA GLU A 444 10.72 24.82 32.69
C GLU A 444 11.79 24.17 33.58
N GLY A 445 12.67 24.97 34.19
CA GLY A 445 13.70 24.49 35.12
C GLY A 445 14.99 23.95 34.47
N LEU A 446 15.05 23.75 33.14
CA LEU A 446 16.27 23.31 32.46
C LEU A 446 17.41 24.34 32.64
N ASP A 447 18.59 23.89 33.06
CA ASP A 447 19.72 24.72 33.53
C ASP A 447 19.36 25.75 34.63
N GLY A 448 18.29 25.50 35.40
CA GLY A 448 17.81 26.42 36.42
C GLY A 448 17.12 27.67 35.89
N ARG A 449 16.73 27.70 34.60
CA ARG A 449 15.88 28.76 34.04
C ARG A 449 14.48 28.70 34.65
N ALA A 450 13.88 29.86 34.90
CA ALA A 450 12.48 29.94 35.31
C ALA A 450 11.54 29.79 34.11
N GLU A 451 11.98 30.25 32.94
CA GLU A 451 11.26 30.18 31.68
C GLU A 451 11.44 28.82 31.00
N ALA A 452 10.38 28.33 30.35
CA ALA A 452 10.43 27.13 29.54
C ALA A 452 11.44 27.27 28.38
N SER A 453 12.24 26.23 28.16
CA SER A 453 13.34 26.23 27.19
C SER A 453 13.56 24.85 26.59
N PHE A 454 14.23 24.82 25.44
CA PHE A 454 14.62 23.59 24.76
C PHE A 454 15.94 23.07 25.34
N GLY A 455 16.08 21.76 25.47
CA GLY A 455 17.36 21.10 25.72
C GLY A 455 17.34 19.68 25.14
N PRO A 456 18.50 19.01 25.02
CA PRO A 456 18.52 17.58 24.71
C PRO A 456 17.81 16.78 25.81
N ALA A 457 17.15 15.68 25.45
CA ALA A 457 16.64 14.70 26.41
C ALA A 457 17.65 13.55 26.64
N GLY A 458 18.41 13.18 25.60
CA GLY A 458 19.40 12.12 25.62
C GLY A 458 20.86 12.55 25.86
N ASP A 459 21.81 11.80 25.28
CA ASP A 459 23.24 11.79 25.63
C ASP A 459 24.11 12.90 24.99
N PHE A 460 23.54 14.10 24.87
CA PHE A 460 24.14 15.25 24.20
C PHE A 460 24.49 16.35 25.22
N ASP A 461 25.79 16.56 25.46
CA ASP A 461 26.31 17.58 26.40
C ASP A 461 26.11 19.02 25.88
N HIS A 462 24.87 19.54 25.94
CA HIS A 462 24.55 20.92 25.60
C HIS A 462 23.49 21.52 26.54
N GLY A 463 23.72 22.76 26.99
CA GLY A 463 22.81 23.49 27.86
C GLY A 463 21.53 23.98 27.17
N SER A 464 20.54 24.39 27.96
CA SER A 464 19.21 24.76 27.48
C SER A 464 19.18 26.13 26.78
N ALA A 465 18.30 26.28 25.78
CA ALA A 465 18.14 27.49 24.99
C ALA A 465 16.66 27.83 24.74
N GLN A 466 16.30 29.12 24.69
CA GLN A 466 14.92 29.55 24.36
C GLN A 466 14.58 29.46 22.86
N ASN A 467 15.54 29.07 22.01
CA ASN A 467 15.37 28.92 20.56
C ASN A 467 15.81 27.51 20.17
N ILE A 468 14.89 26.71 19.63
CA ILE A 468 15.13 25.31 19.26
C ILE A 468 16.28 25.15 18.27
N ASN A 469 16.47 26.09 17.34
CA ASN A 469 17.53 26.06 16.34
C ASN A 469 18.94 25.94 16.95
N ILE A 470 19.14 26.36 18.20
CA ILE A 470 20.42 26.21 18.91
C ILE A 470 20.66 24.75 19.32
N ILE A 471 19.61 24.04 19.74
CA ILE A 471 19.68 22.65 20.19
C ILE A 471 19.69 21.70 18.99
N SER A 472 18.79 21.89 18.02
CA SER A 472 18.74 21.05 16.81
C SER A 472 20.03 21.13 15.98
N SER A 473 20.55 22.34 15.73
CA SER A 473 21.85 22.49 15.01
C SER A 473 23.01 21.81 15.74
N PHE A 474 22.99 21.77 17.08
CA PHE A 474 24.00 21.05 17.85
C PHE A 474 23.84 19.54 17.69
N ILE A 475 22.63 19.01 17.87
CA ILE A 475 22.35 17.58 17.80
C ILE A 475 22.64 17.03 16.40
N CYS A 476 22.13 17.64 15.33
CA CYS A 476 22.40 17.20 13.96
C CYS A 476 23.89 17.30 13.59
N GLY A 477 24.55 18.38 14.03
CA GLY A 477 26.00 18.54 13.87
C GLY A 477 26.82 17.50 14.64
N GLN A 478 26.32 16.98 15.76
CA GLN A 478 26.95 15.88 16.50
C GLN A 478 26.65 14.50 15.88
N LEU A 479 25.43 14.25 15.39
CA LEU A 479 25.06 12.98 14.74
C LEU A 479 26.02 12.63 13.59
N GLY A 480 26.21 13.56 12.64
CA GLY A 480 27.10 13.36 11.49
C GLY A 480 28.60 13.44 11.79
N SER A 481 29.04 13.69 13.04
CA SER A 481 30.47 13.90 13.35
C SER A 481 31.00 13.13 14.56
N ARG A 482 30.35 13.24 15.73
CA ARG A 482 30.65 12.44 16.93
C ARG A 482 30.05 11.05 16.81
N CYS A 483 28.74 10.99 16.51
CA CYS A 483 27.98 9.76 16.64
C CYS A 483 28.21 8.79 15.47
N GLN A 484 28.66 9.29 14.31
CA GLN A 484 28.77 8.53 13.07
C GLN A 484 27.44 7.92 12.60
N ALA A 485 26.35 8.66 12.81
CA ALA A 485 25.00 8.28 12.38
C ALA A 485 24.92 8.12 10.85
N ASP A 486 23.95 7.32 10.38
CA ASP A 486 23.76 7.07 8.96
C ASP A 486 23.29 8.33 8.19
N GLU A 487 23.49 8.36 6.87
CA GLU A 487 23.21 9.53 6.03
C GLU A 487 21.71 9.90 6.00
N ALA A 488 20.81 8.93 6.12
CA ALA A 488 19.37 9.17 6.25
C ALA A 488 18.99 9.66 7.66
N ALA A 489 19.67 9.19 8.72
CA ALA A 489 19.53 9.70 10.07
C ALA A 489 19.96 11.19 10.17
N VAL A 490 21.08 11.56 9.54
CA VAL A 490 21.54 12.95 9.46
C VAL A 490 20.56 13.81 8.65
N ALA A 491 20.12 13.35 7.48
CA ALA A 491 19.14 14.06 6.67
C ALA A 491 17.77 14.22 7.36
N ALA A 492 17.33 13.21 8.14
CA ALA A 492 16.13 13.29 8.96
C ALA A 492 16.26 14.32 10.08
N CYS A 493 17.45 14.48 10.67
CA CYS A 493 17.73 15.52 11.64
C CYS A 493 17.68 16.92 11.01
N GLU A 494 18.29 17.10 9.84
CA GLU A 494 18.23 18.37 9.09
C GLU A 494 16.79 18.73 8.68
N GLN A 495 15.98 17.73 8.31
CA GLN A 495 14.54 17.89 8.04
C GLN A 495 13.77 18.27 9.32
N GLY A 496 13.99 17.58 10.45
CA GLY A 496 13.39 17.97 11.73
C GLY A 496 13.79 19.38 12.17
N GLN A 497 15.00 19.81 11.87
CA GLN A 497 15.45 21.19 12.06
C GLN A 497 14.75 22.17 11.10
N ALA A 498 14.32 21.75 9.92
CA ALA A 498 13.47 22.56 9.04
C ALA A 498 12.02 22.64 9.58
N ASP A 499 11.43 21.51 9.96
CA ASP A 499 10.04 21.42 10.42
C ASP A 499 9.81 22.18 11.74
N ALA A 500 10.81 22.21 12.62
CA ALA A 500 10.80 23.00 13.85
C ALA A 500 10.84 24.52 13.64
N GLN A 501 11.16 25.04 12.44
CA GLN A 501 11.38 26.48 12.25
C GLN A 501 10.07 27.28 12.25
N GLY A 502 9.97 28.21 13.21
CA GLY A 502 8.82 29.10 13.38
C GLY A 502 7.75 28.57 14.33
N LEU A 503 7.77 27.27 14.64
CA LEU A 503 7.00 26.64 15.71
C LEU A 503 7.51 27.10 17.09
N LYS A 504 6.75 26.82 18.16
CA LYS A 504 7.08 27.30 19.52
C LYS A 504 6.76 26.29 20.60
N GLY A 505 7.61 26.26 21.63
CA GLY A 505 7.46 25.37 22.77
C GLY A 505 7.42 23.90 22.36
N GLN A 506 6.60 23.11 23.05
CA GLN A 506 6.52 21.66 22.85
C GLN A 506 6.25 21.28 21.38
N GLU A 507 5.38 22.01 20.67
CA GLU A 507 5.07 21.80 19.24
C GLU A 507 6.33 21.79 18.34
N ALA A 508 7.35 22.59 18.67
CA ALA A 508 8.60 22.61 17.90
C ALA A 508 9.51 21.41 18.23
N ALA A 509 9.52 20.96 19.50
CA ALA A 509 10.25 19.77 19.92
C ALA A 509 9.59 18.49 19.36
N ASP A 510 8.26 18.42 19.40
CA ASP A 510 7.47 17.33 18.82
C ASP A 510 7.72 17.21 17.31
N ALA A 511 7.77 18.32 16.57
CA ALA A 511 8.07 18.32 15.14
C ALA A 511 9.49 17.79 14.84
N PHE A 512 10.50 18.23 15.59
CA PHE A 512 11.87 17.75 15.47
C PHE A 512 11.99 16.24 15.76
N ASN A 513 11.40 15.79 16.87
CA ASN A 513 11.42 14.38 17.28
C ASN A 513 10.66 13.49 16.27
N SER A 514 9.52 13.98 15.74
CA SER A 514 8.71 13.26 14.75
C SER A 514 9.48 12.97 13.45
N ALA A 515 10.29 13.92 12.97
CA ALA A 515 11.13 13.71 11.79
C ALA A 515 12.21 12.65 12.02
N LEU A 516 12.71 12.52 13.26
CA LEU A 516 13.62 11.47 13.72
C LEU A 516 12.92 10.15 14.10
N GLY A 517 11.59 10.07 13.98
CA GLY A 517 10.81 8.87 14.25
C GLY A 517 10.64 8.51 15.73
N LEU A 518 10.98 9.45 16.64
CA LEU A 518 10.93 9.29 18.10
C LEU A 518 9.52 9.61 18.62
#